data_AF-A0A926ZLQ8-F1
#
_entry.id   AF-A0A926ZLQ8-F1
#
_cell.length_a   1.000
_cell.length_b   1.000
_cell.length_c   1.000
_cell.angle_alpha   90.00
_cell.angle_beta   90.00
_cell.angle_gamma   90.00
#
_symmetry.space_group_name_H-M   'P 1'
#
loop_
_entity.id
_entity.type
_entity.pdbx_description
1 polymer ?
#
loop_
_entity_poly.entity_id
_entity_poly.type
_entity_poly.pdbx_seq_one_letter_code
_entity_poly.pdbx_strand_id
1 'polypeptide(L)'
;MQIPDTVQILLDNLRVKTKPTVSNPRLQNAVDELFRANAKIIGGTAGAIIYERITGNLVGGKSHSEKGRRRAIQLQIILEKEALTPEDRTIAQNLLDDLQDALNLNP
;
A
#
# COMPACT_ATOMS: atom_id res chain seq x y z
N MET A 1 1.61 -8.11 18.47
CA MET A 1 2.69 -8.25 17.45
C MET A 1 3.71 -7.20 17.77
N GLN A 2 4.98 -7.56 17.90
CA GLN A 2 6.05 -6.58 18.08
C GLN A 2 6.47 -6.04 16.72
N ILE A 3 6.60 -4.72 16.61
CA ILE A 3 7.11 -4.03 15.42
C ILE A 3 8.55 -3.60 15.75
N PRO A 4 9.57 -4.16 15.07
CA PRO A 4 10.96 -3.72 15.26
C PRO A 4 11.17 -2.27 14.83
N ASP A 5 12.13 -1.57 15.42
CA ASP A 5 12.45 -0.17 15.09
C ASP A 5 12.78 0.02 13.61
N THR A 6 13.48 -0.95 13.00
CA THR A 6 13.77 -0.95 11.56
C THR A 6 12.51 -0.99 10.70
N VAL A 7 11.48 -1.71 11.14
CA VAL A 7 10.17 -1.71 10.47
C VAL A 7 9.47 -0.37 10.72
N GLN A 8 9.48 0.13 11.95
CA GLN A 8 8.81 1.38 12.30
C GLN A 8 9.34 2.56 11.45
N ILE A 9 10.66 2.67 11.28
CA ILE A 9 11.29 3.69 10.42
C ILE A 9 10.74 3.62 8.98
N LEU A 10 10.61 2.43 8.41
CA LEU A 10 10.09 2.25 7.06
C LEU A 10 8.59 2.58 6.97
N LEU A 11 7.81 2.22 8.00
CA LEU A 11 6.39 2.59 8.08
C LEU A 11 6.19 4.10 8.20
N ASP A 12 7.10 4.79 8.89
CA ASP A 12 7.05 6.24 9.05
C ASP A 12 7.37 7.00 7.76
N ASN A 13 8.08 6.36 6.83
CA ASN A 13 8.39 6.92 5.51
C ASN A 13 7.28 6.66 4.46
N LEU A 14 6.23 5.89 4.80
CA LEU A 14 5.10 5.68 3.90
C LEU A 14 4.38 7.00 3.63
N ARG A 15 4.07 7.23 2.36
CA ARG A 15 3.35 8.41 1.88
C ARG A 15 1.87 8.34 2.28
N VAL A 16 1.29 7.14 2.34
CA VAL A 16 -0.11 6.91 2.76
C VAL A 16 -0.18 5.93 3.93
N LYS A 17 -0.35 6.47 5.14
CA LYS A 17 -0.35 5.70 6.40
C LYS A 17 -1.73 5.19 6.82
N THR A 18 -2.79 5.90 6.45
CA THR A 18 -4.18 5.56 6.79
C THR A 18 -5.01 5.50 5.51
N LYS A 19 -6.18 4.85 5.58
CA LYS A 19 -7.06 4.68 4.42
C LYS A 19 -7.52 6.05 3.89
N PRO A 20 -7.10 6.47 2.69
CA PRO A 20 -7.59 7.72 2.11
C PRO A 20 -9.04 7.56 1.63
N THR A 21 -9.71 8.70 1.42
CA THR A 21 -10.95 8.76 0.66
C THR A 21 -10.66 9.48 -0.64
N VAL A 22 -11.16 8.94 -1.75
CA VAL A 22 -10.92 9.45 -3.11
C VAL A 22 -12.24 9.57 -3.86
N SER A 23 -12.27 10.44 -4.88
CA SER A 23 -13.50 10.70 -5.63
C SER A 23 -13.77 9.68 -6.74
N ASN A 24 -12.72 9.17 -7.39
CA ASN A 24 -12.85 8.17 -8.45
C ASN A 24 -13.27 6.80 -7.85
N PRO A 25 -14.42 6.23 -8.25
CA PRO A 25 -14.92 4.98 -7.67
C PRO A 25 -13.99 3.79 -7.86
N ARG A 26 -13.29 3.72 -9.00
CA ARG A 26 -12.35 2.63 -9.30
C ARG A 26 -11.10 2.73 -8.43
N LEU A 27 -10.61 3.94 -8.18
CA LEU A 27 -9.54 4.19 -7.23
C LEU A 27 -9.99 3.89 -5.79
N GLN A 28 -11.21 4.28 -5.40
CA GLN A 28 -11.75 3.96 -4.08
C GLN A 28 -11.82 2.46 -3.84
N ASN A 29 -12.24 1.68 -4.84
CA ASN A 29 -12.22 0.22 -4.76
C ASN A 29 -10.80 -0.34 -4.58
N ALA A 30 -9.80 0.24 -5.24
CA ALA A 30 -8.40 -0.17 -5.05
C ALA A 30 -7.92 0.19 -3.62
N VAL A 31 -8.29 1.36 -3.11
CA VAL A 31 -8.01 1.79 -1.73
C VAL A 31 -8.65 0.85 -0.71
N ASP A 32 -9.92 0.49 -0.90
CA ASP A 32 -10.65 -0.42 -0.02
C ASP A 32 -10.00 -1.81 0.04
N GLU A 33 -9.45 -2.26 -1.07
CA GLU A 33 -8.69 -3.49 -1.14
C GLU A 33 -7.33 -3.40 -0.43
N LEU A 34 -6.68 -2.23 -0.46
CA LEU A 34 -5.38 -2.00 0.17
C LEU A 34 -5.47 -1.87 1.69
N PHE A 35 -6.57 -1.32 2.21
CA PHE A 35 -6.75 -1.00 3.63
C PHE A 35 -7.93 -1.76 4.26
N ARG A 36 -7.65 -2.50 5.34
CA ARG A 36 -8.68 -3.17 6.14
C ARG A 36 -8.95 -2.39 7.42
N ALA A 37 -10.21 -2.36 7.86
CA ALA A 37 -10.63 -1.62 9.06
C ALA A 37 -9.89 -2.06 10.34
N ASN A 38 -9.57 -3.36 10.46
CA ASN A 38 -8.91 -3.93 11.64
C ASN A 38 -7.44 -4.29 11.37
N ALA A 39 -6.75 -3.48 10.58
CA ALA A 39 -5.34 -3.71 10.28
C ALA A 39 -4.46 -3.59 11.54
N LYS A 40 -3.53 -4.54 11.72
CA LYS A 40 -2.58 -4.54 12.85
C LYS A 40 -1.37 -3.61 12.61
N ILE A 41 -1.18 -3.19 11.37
CA ILE A 41 -0.05 -2.37 10.90
C ILE A 41 -0.63 -1.27 10.02
N ILE A 42 -0.09 -0.06 10.14
CA ILE A 42 -0.44 1.09 9.29
C ILE A 42 0.03 0.88 7.85
N GLY A 43 -0.40 1.74 6.93
CA GLY A 43 0.04 1.67 5.53
C GLY A 43 -0.59 0.56 4.71
N GLY A 44 -1.62 -0.11 5.25
CA GLY A 44 -2.35 -1.15 4.56
C GLY A 44 -1.46 -2.29 4.04
N THR A 45 -1.64 -2.65 2.78
CA THR A 45 -0.88 -3.74 2.14
C THR A 45 0.61 -3.42 2.06
N ALA A 46 1.02 -2.17 1.83
CA ALA A 46 2.43 -1.77 1.78
C ALA A 46 3.12 -1.99 3.13
N GLY A 47 2.50 -1.52 4.22
CA GLY A 47 3.04 -1.73 5.57
C GLY A 47 3.11 -3.20 5.99
N ALA A 48 2.13 -4.02 5.58
CA ALA A 48 2.20 -5.47 5.78
C ALA A 48 3.39 -6.10 5.05
N ILE A 49 3.64 -5.70 3.79
CA ILE A 49 4.79 -6.21 3.02
C ILE A 49 6.12 -5.79 3.65
N ILE A 50 6.25 -4.53 4.10
CA ILE A 50 7.44 -4.06 4.81
C ILE A 50 7.72 -4.95 6.03
N TYR A 51 6.71 -5.18 6.87
CA TYR A 51 6.84 -6.02 8.05
C TYR A 51 7.27 -7.46 7.68
N GLU A 52 6.57 -8.07 6.72
CA GLU A 52 6.85 -9.45 6.28
C GLU A 52 8.27 -9.60 5.73
N ARG A 53 8.71 -8.64 4.92
CA ARG A 53 10.03 -8.65 4.28
C ARG A 53 11.17 -8.54 5.31
N ILE A 54 11.01 -7.65 6.29
CA ILE A 54 12.06 -7.38 7.28
C ILE A 54 12.11 -8.45 8.36
N THR A 55 10.95 -8.97 8.78
CA THR A 55 10.87 -9.90 9.93
C THR A 55 10.82 -11.37 9.54
N GLY A 56 10.47 -11.68 8.29
CA GLY A 56 10.13 -13.03 7.86
C GLY A 56 8.77 -13.55 8.38
N ASN A 57 8.05 -12.76 9.20
CA ASN A 57 6.79 -13.17 9.81
C ASN A 57 5.59 -12.66 9.02
N LEU A 58 4.62 -13.54 8.76
CA LEU A 58 3.39 -13.19 8.03
C LEU A 58 2.42 -12.35 8.88
N VAL A 59 1.82 -11.33 8.26
CA VAL A 59 0.71 -10.60 8.87
C VAL A 59 -0.58 -11.37 8.59
N GLY A 60 -1.24 -11.92 9.61
CA GLY A 60 -2.52 -12.62 9.39
C GLY A 60 -2.41 -13.96 8.62
N GLY A 61 -1.21 -14.56 8.57
CA GLY A 61 -1.00 -15.94 8.11
C GLY A 61 -0.93 -16.15 6.60
N LYS A 62 -0.94 -15.08 5.79
CA LYS A 62 -0.74 -15.15 4.32
C LYS A 62 0.19 -14.03 3.88
N SER A 63 1.05 -14.29 2.89
CA SER A 63 1.93 -13.23 2.36
C SER A 63 1.12 -12.18 1.60
N HIS A 64 1.50 -10.93 1.80
CA HIS A 64 0.93 -9.76 1.16
C HIS A 64 1.64 -9.37 -0.16
N SER A 65 2.79 -9.97 -0.46
CA SER A 65 3.61 -9.60 -1.64
C SER A 65 2.88 -9.78 -2.98
N GLU A 66 2.26 -10.94 -3.20
CA GLU A 66 1.51 -11.23 -4.42
C GLU A 66 0.29 -10.32 -4.59
N LYS A 67 -0.44 -10.08 -3.49
CA LYS A 67 -1.53 -9.10 -3.49
C LYS A 67 -1.01 -7.70 -3.81
N GLY A 68 0.11 -7.30 -3.22
CA GLY A 68 0.76 -6.00 -3.48
C GLY A 68 1.08 -5.81 -4.96
N ARG A 69 1.71 -6.79 -5.61
CA ARG A 69 2.06 -6.71 -7.05
C ARG A 69 0.81 -6.51 -7.92
N ARG A 70 -0.25 -7.28 -7.67
CA ARG A 70 -1.53 -7.13 -8.41
C ARG A 70 -2.13 -5.74 -8.22
N ARG A 71 -2.06 -5.19 -7.01
CA ARG A 71 -2.58 -3.84 -6.71
C ARG A 71 -1.73 -2.73 -7.30
N ALA A 72 -0.41 -2.89 -7.35
CA ALA A 72 0.47 -1.96 -8.06
C ALA A 72 0.12 -1.89 -9.56
N ILE A 73 -0.07 -3.04 -10.22
CA ILE A 73 -0.53 -3.08 -11.62
C ILE A 73 -1.89 -2.40 -11.78
N GLN A 74 -2.83 -2.66 -10.87
CA GLN A 74 -4.15 -2.01 -10.89
C GLN A 74 -4.05 -0.49 -10.78
N LEU A 75 -3.18 0.03 -9.90
CA LEU A 75 -2.98 1.47 -9.72
C LEU A 75 -2.33 2.11 -10.96
N GLN A 76 -1.35 1.45 -11.59
CA GLN A 76 -0.78 1.91 -12.86
C GLN A 76 -1.88 2.06 -13.93
N ILE A 77 -2.73 1.03 -14.08
CA ILE A 77 -3.86 1.07 -15.02
C ILE A 77 -4.82 2.23 -14.69
N ILE A 78 -5.11 2.47 -13.41
CA ILE A 78 -5.99 3.57 -12.99
C ILE A 78 -5.37 4.93 -13.34
N LEU A 79 -4.08 5.13 -13.04
CA LEU A 79 -3.35 6.36 -13.35
C LEU A 79 -3.31 6.68 -14.84
N GLU A 80 -3.28 5.64 -15.69
CA GLU A 80 -3.27 5.75 -17.15
C GLU A 80 -4.66 5.95 -17.77
N LYS A 81 -5.69 5.28 -17.25
CA LYS A 81 -6.99 5.13 -17.93
C LYS A 81 -8.11 5.99 -17.35
N GLU A 82 -8.02 6.36 -16.07
CA GLU A 82 -9.08 7.10 -15.39
C GLU A 82 -8.83 8.61 -15.46
N ALA A 83 -9.92 9.38 -15.60
CA ALA A 83 -9.89 10.82 -15.41
C ALA A 83 -9.87 11.13 -13.90
N LEU A 84 -8.68 11.24 -13.34
CA LEU A 84 -8.47 11.55 -11.92
C LEU A 84 -8.40 13.07 -11.70
N THR A 85 -8.93 13.52 -10.56
CA THR A 85 -8.60 14.86 -10.05
C THR A 85 -7.11 14.93 -9.72
N PRO A 86 -6.51 16.14 -9.62
CA PRO A 86 -5.12 16.27 -9.19
C PRO A 86 -4.84 15.58 -7.85
N GLU A 87 -5.78 15.69 -6.90
CA GLU A 87 -5.69 15.06 -5.58
C GLU A 87 -5.74 13.52 -5.66
N ASP A 88 -6.73 12.96 -6.37
CA ASP A 88 -6.84 11.51 -6.56
C ASP A 88 -5.60 10.95 -7.28
N ARG A 89 -5.05 11.69 -8.25
CA ARG A 89 -3.81 11.31 -8.95
C ARG A 89 -2.63 11.26 -7.99
N THR A 90 -2.46 12.27 -7.14
CA THR A 90 -1.40 12.28 -6.11
C THR A 90 -1.56 11.10 -5.14
N ILE A 91 -2.78 10.82 -4.68
CA ILE A 91 -3.04 9.69 -3.79
C ILE A 91 -2.73 8.35 -4.50
N ALA A 92 -3.19 8.18 -5.74
CA ALA A 92 -2.92 6.98 -6.53
C ALA A 92 -1.43 6.75 -6.77
N GLN A 93 -0.67 7.81 -7.08
CA GLN A 93 0.78 7.74 -7.26
C GLN A 93 1.48 7.38 -5.95
N ASN A 94 1.12 8.03 -4.84
CA ASN A 94 1.70 7.73 -3.53
C ASN A 94 1.46 6.28 -3.10
N LEU A 95 0.25 5.75 -3.34
CA LEU A 95 -0.08 4.35 -3.08
C LEU A 95 0.74 3.38 -3.95
N LEU A 96 0.97 3.74 -5.22
CA LEU A 96 1.77 2.96 -6.14
C LEU A 96 3.24 2.94 -5.69
N ASP A 97 3.80 4.10 -5.38
CA ASP A 97 5.18 4.25 -4.93
C ASP A 97 5.41 3.48 -3.63
N ASP A 98 4.51 3.62 -2.64
CA ASP A 98 4.59 2.88 -1.37
C ASP A 98 4.57 1.35 -1.59
N LEU A 99 3.77 0.85 -2.54
CA LEU A 99 3.77 -0.58 -2.89
C LEU A 99 5.06 -1.00 -3.59
N GLN A 100 5.55 -0.20 -4.53
CA GLN A 100 6.79 -0.50 -5.26
C GLN A 100 8.00 -0.51 -4.33
N ASP A 101 8.11 0.47 -3.44
CA ASP A 101 9.17 0.57 -2.44
C ASP A 101 9.10 -0.61 -1.45
N ALA A 102 7.89 -0.94 -0.96
CA ALA A 102 7.69 -2.08 -0.08
C ALA A 102 8.07 -3.42 -0.74
N LEU A 103 7.76 -3.56 -2.04
CA LEU A 103 8.10 -4.73 -2.87
C LEU A 103 9.54 -4.72 -3.40
N ASN A 104 10.29 -3.63 -3.18
CA ASN A 104 11.62 -3.41 -3.73
C ASN A 104 11.68 -3.46 -5.26
N LEU A 105 10.67 -2.88 -5.93
CA LEU A 105 10.58 -2.79 -7.39
C LEU A 105 11.30 -1.55 -7.96
N ASN A 106 11.59 -0.57 -7.12
CA ASN A 106 12.40 0.61 -7.45
C ASN A 106 13.74 0.49 -6.70
N PRO A 107 14.78 -0.10 -7.33
CA PRO A 107 16.09 -0.27 -6.71
C PRO A 107 16.88 1.04 -6.60
#